data_AF-A0A5B9M847-F1
#
_entry.id   AF-A0A5B9M847-F1
#
_cell.length_a   1.000
_cell.length_b   1.000
_cell.length_c   1.000
_cell.angle_alpha   90.00
_cell.angle_beta   90.00
_cell.angle_gamma   90.00
#
_symmetry.space_group_name_H-M   'P 1'
#
loop_
_entity.id
_entity.type
_entity.pdbx_description
1 polymer ?
#
loop_
_entity_poly.entity_id
_entity_poly.type
_entity_poly.pdbx_seq_one_letter_code
_entity_poly.pdbx_strand_id
1 'polypeptide(L)'
;MSTRIPLSRADEEARLRKERLDLSIAEMGLSVRTTNCLEETGILTVRDLLGATPKRLLSISNFGEKTLGEVYAALEELGFYRPSRRPQQPR
;
A
#
# COMPACT_ATOMS: atom_id res chain seq x y z
N MET A 1 -15.34 -32.10 16.26
CA MET A 1 -14.88 -31.52 14.98
C MET A 1 -15.79 -30.36 14.63
N SER A 2 -15.20 -29.30 14.06
CA SER A 2 -15.80 -28.02 13.66
C SER A 2 -16.03 -27.00 14.79
N THR A 3 -14.94 -26.37 15.22
CA THR A 3 -15.02 -25.08 15.90
C THR A 3 -15.53 -24.06 14.88
N ARG A 4 -16.83 -23.81 14.88
CA ARG A 4 -17.43 -22.62 14.23
C ARG A 4 -17.06 -21.42 15.09
N ILE A 5 -15.83 -20.93 14.92
CA ILE A 5 -15.46 -19.63 15.47
C ILE A 5 -16.24 -18.61 14.62
N PRO A 6 -17.15 -17.82 15.21
CA PRO A 6 -17.66 -16.66 14.49
C PRO A 6 -16.45 -15.75 14.26
N LEU A 7 -16.04 -15.60 12.99
CA LEU A 7 -15.08 -14.57 12.62
C LEU A 7 -15.64 -13.26 13.14
N SER A 8 -14.97 -12.67 14.13
CA SER A 8 -15.38 -11.38 14.66
C SER A 8 -15.22 -10.35 13.54
N ARG A 9 -16.01 -9.28 13.54
CA ARG A 9 -15.87 -8.21 12.53
C ARG A 9 -14.43 -7.73 12.38
N ALA A 10 -13.69 -7.68 13.48
CA ALA A 10 -12.28 -7.32 13.50
C ALA A 10 -11.38 -8.27 12.67
N ASP A 11 -11.68 -9.57 12.66
CA ASP A 11 -10.94 -10.55 11.85
C ASP A 11 -11.29 -10.42 10.36
N GLU A 12 -12.55 -10.16 10.02
CA GLU A 12 -12.96 -9.88 8.64
C GLU A 12 -12.28 -8.61 8.10
N GLU A 13 -12.26 -7.53 8.88
CA GLU A 13 -11.58 -6.28 8.53
C GLU A 13 -10.06 -6.47 8.37
N ALA A 14 -9.45 -7.29 9.23
CA ALA A 14 -8.03 -7.63 9.14
C ALA A 14 -7.72 -8.44 7.88
N ARG A 15 -8.60 -9.38 7.50
CA ARG A 15 -8.48 -10.15 6.25
C ARG A 15 -8.61 -9.27 5.03
N LEU A 16 -9.64 -8.43 4.97
CA LEU A 16 -9.83 -7.46 3.88
C LEU A 16 -8.64 -6.51 3.75
N ARG A 17 -8.10 -6.01 4.88
CA ARG A 17 -6.84 -5.22 4.84
C ARG A 17 -5.68 -6.03 4.31
N LYS A 18 -5.54 -7.29 4.74
CA LYS A 18 -4.46 -8.16 4.30
C LYS A 18 -4.52 -8.42 2.79
N GLU A 19 -5.71 -8.66 2.24
CA GLU A 19 -5.94 -8.80 0.80
C GLU A 19 -5.53 -7.53 0.04
N ARG A 20 -5.82 -6.34 0.57
CA ARG A 20 -5.35 -5.08 -0.02
C ARG A 20 -3.84 -4.87 0.09
N LEU A 21 -3.18 -5.44 1.10
CA LEU A 21 -1.72 -5.39 1.24
C LEU A 21 -1.02 -6.31 0.23
N ASP A 22 -1.63 -7.44 -0.09
CA ASP A 22 -1.09 -8.41 -1.04
C ASP A 22 -1.37 -8.03 -2.51
N LEU A 23 -2.04 -6.89 -2.72
CA LEU A 23 -2.33 -6.30 -4.02
C LEU A 23 -1.03 -5.80 -4.68
N SER A 24 -0.88 -6.07 -5.98
CA SER A 24 0.35 -5.77 -6.71
C SER A 24 0.43 -4.30 -7.12
N ILE A 25 1.64 -3.73 -7.17
CA ILE A 25 1.88 -2.34 -7.63
C ILE A 25 1.37 -2.15 -9.07
N ALA A 26 1.42 -3.19 -9.90
CA ALA A 26 0.87 -3.17 -11.25
C ALA A 26 -0.67 -3.00 -11.28
N GLU A 27 -1.37 -3.51 -10.28
CA GLU A 27 -2.83 -3.40 -10.17
C GLU A 27 -3.27 -2.06 -9.55
N MET A 28 -2.35 -1.33 -8.91
CA MET A 28 -2.60 0.02 -8.38
C MET A 28 -2.80 1.08 -9.49
N GLY A 29 -2.61 0.73 -10.77
CA GLY A 29 -2.80 1.67 -11.88
C GLY A 29 -1.74 2.78 -11.94
N LEU A 30 -0.55 2.54 -11.36
CA LEU A 30 0.55 3.49 -11.38
C LEU A 30 1.15 3.62 -12.78
N SER A 31 1.85 4.73 -13.04
CA SER A 31 2.58 4.88 -14.29
C SER A 31 3.63 3.78 -14.44
N VAL A 32 3.84 3.28 -15.66
CA VAL A 32 4.89 2.29 -16.00
C VAL A 32 6.24 2.67 -15.40
N ARG A 33 6.58 3.97 -15.36
CA ARG A 33 7.82 4.42 -14.73
C ARG A 33 7.84 4.21 -13.22
N THR A 34 6.74 4.55 -12.55
CA THR A 34 6.58 4.37 -11.10
C THR A 34 6.64 2.88 -10.74
N THR A 35 5.93 2.04 -11.50
CA THR A 35 5.95 0.58 -11.33
C THR A 35 7.36 0.03 -11.50
N ASN A 36 8.04 0.34 -12.62
CA ASN A 36 9.41 -0.14 -12.85
C ASN A 36 10.39 0.30 -11.76
N CYS A 37 10.31 1.55 -11.28
CA CYS A 37 11.18 2.02 -10.19
C CYS A 37 10.95 1.24 -8.89
N LEU A 38 9.70 0.91 -8.58
CA LEU A 38 9.35 0.11 -7.41
C LEU A 38 9.82 -1.33 -7.57
N GLU A 39 9.56 -1.96 -8.73
CA GLU A 39 9.98 -3.33 -9.02
C GLU A 39 11.51 -3.49 -8.99
N GLU A 40 12.28 -2.53 -9.53
CA GLU A 40 13.76 -2.54 -9.46
C GLU A 40 14.28 -2.51 -8.02
N THR A 41 13.51 -1.94 -7.09
CA THR A 41 13.87 -1.95 -5.66
C THR A 41 13.38 -3.17 -4.89
N GLY A 42 12.68 -4.07 -5.56
CA GLY A 42 12.03 -5.24 -4.98
C GLY A 42 10.69 -4.93 -4.33
N ILE A 43 10.05 -3.81 -4.67
CA ILE A 43 8.71 -3.45 -4.20
C ILE A 43 7.70 -3.88 -5.26
N LEU A 44 7.12 -5.06 -5.07
CA LEU A 44 6.15 -5.65 -6.00
C LEU A 44 4.71 -5.55 -5.50
N THR A 45 4.53 -5.38 -4.18
CA THR A 45 3.23 -5.34 -3.50
C THR A 45 3.04 -4.10 -2.65
N VAL A 46 1.78 -3.77 -2.33
CA VAL A 46 1.42 -2.70 -1.38
C VAL A 46 2.04 -2.94 0.00
N ARG A 47 2.15 -4.21 0.42
CA ARG A 47 2.84 -4.63 1.64
C ARG A 47 4.30 -4.19 1.64
N ASP A 48 5.03 -4.48 0.56
CA ASP A 48 6.44 -4.09 0.43
C ASP A 48 6.59 -2.58 0.42
N LEU A 49 5.67 -1.89 -0.26
CA LEU A 49 5.64 -0.44 -0.34
C LEU A 49 5.41 0.22 1.02
N LEU A 50 4.49 -0.33 1.84
CA LEU A 50 4.25 0.14 3.21
C LEU A 50 5.40 -0.21 4.16
N GLY A 51 6.11 -1.31 3.90
CA GLY A 51 7.35 -1.66 4.59
C GLY A 51 8.55 -0.81 4.16
N ALA A 52 8.49 -0.21 2.97
CA ALA A 52 9.52 0.68 2.48
C ALA A 52 9.43 2.06 3.16
N THR A 53 10.58 2.57 3.59
CA THR A 53 10.64 3.90 4.16
C THR A 53 10.61 4.96 3.05
N PRO A 54 10.01 6.14 3.30
CA PRO A 54 10.03 7.24 2.34
C PRO A 54 11.45 7.70 2.00
N LYS A 55 12.40 7.55 2.94
CA LYS A 55 13.84 7.76 2.67
C LYS A 55 14.38 6.79 1.62
N ARG A 56 14.00 5.51 1.69
CA ARG A 56 14.42 4.51 0.71
C ARG A 56 13.83 4.82 -0.66
N LEU A 57 12.55 5.19 -0.72
CA LEU A 57 11.87 5.59 -1.96
C LEU A 57 12.53 6.84 -2.60
N LEU A 58 12.83 7.86 -1.80
CA LEU A 58 13.54 9.07 -2.26
C LEU A 58 15.00 8.82 -2.66
N SER A 59 15.58 7.69 -2.26
CA SER A 59 16.94 7.29 -2.66
C SER A 59 16.98 6.55 -3.99
N ILE A 60 15.82 6.19 -4.56
CA ILE A 60 15.74 5.44 -5.81
C ILE A 60 16.05 6.39 -6.97
N SER A 61 17.01 6.02 -7.81
CA SER A 61 17.30 6.75 -9.05
C SER A 61 16.05 6.72 -9.94
N ASN A 62 15.61 7.89 -10.41
CA ASN A 62 14.34 8.12 -11.14
C ASN A 62 13.07 8.19 -10.29
N PHE A 63 13.19 8.23 -8.97
CA PHE A 63 12.05 8.41 -8.07
C PHE A 63 11.99 9.86 -7.59
N GLY A 64 11.03 10.62 -8.11
CA GLY A 64 10.83 12.03 -7.80
C GLY A 64 9.53 12.29 -7.05
N GLU A 65 9.23 13.57 -6.81
CA GLU A 65 7.98 13.98 -6.16
C GLU A 65 6.74 13.50 -6.92
N LYS A 66 6.82 13.38 -8.25
CA LYS A 66 5.71 12.92 -9.09
C LYS A 66 5.40 11.44 -8.89
N THR A 67 6.40 10.56 -9.04
CA THR A 67 6.23 9.11 -8.81
C THR A 67 5.83 8.83 -7.37
N LEU A 68 6.44 9.55 -6.42
CA LEU A 68 6.07 9.50 -5.01
C LEU A 68 4.61 9.90 -4.79
N GLY A 69 4.14 10.98 -5.43
CA GLY A 69 2.74 11.41 -5.38
C GLY A 69 1.76 10.37 -5.91
N GLU A 70 2.06 9.72 -7.05
CA GLU A 70 1.23 8.66 -7.64
C GLU A 70 1.09 7.47 -6.68
N VAL A 71 2.20 7.02 -6.10
CA VAL A 71 2.23 5.95 -5.10
C VAL A 71 1.33 6.29 -3.92
N TYR A 72 1.40 7.52 -3.43
CA TYR A 72 0.58 7.94 -2.31
C TYR A 72 -0.90 8.07 -2.67
N ALA A 73 -1.23 8.56 -3.87
CA ALA A 73 -2.61 8.62 -4.34
C ALA A 73 -3.22 7.22 -4.41
N ALA A 74 -2.50 6.26 -4.99
CA ALA A 74 -2.97 4.88 -5.09
C ALA A 74 -3.06 4.18 -3.73
N LEU A 75 -2.16 4.48 -2.77
CA LEU A 75 -2.31 4.03 -1.39
C LEU A 75 -3.57 4.63 -0.72
N GLU A 76 -3.84 5.92 -0.95
CA GLU A 76 -5.04 6.59 -0.42
C GLU A 76 -6.33 6.00 -0.99
N GLU A 77 -6.36 5.62 -2.28
CA GLU A 77 -7.49 4.91 -2.89
C GLU A 77 -7.76 3.54 -2.25
N LEU A 78 -6.70 2.84 -1.85
CA LEU A 78 -6.80 1.57 -1.13
C LEU A 78 -7.18 1.74 0.36
N GLY A 79 -7.23 2.99 0.86
CA GLY A 79 -7.51 3.33 2.24
C GLY A 79 -6.29 3.25 3.16
N PHE A 80 -5.08 3.24 2.60
CA PHE A 80 -3.83 3.31 3.34
C PHE A 80 -3.33 4.76 3.37
N TYR A 81 -3.37 5.36 4.56
CA TYR A 81 -2.92 6.73 4.76
C TYR A 81 -1.58 6.76 5.49
N ARG A 82 -0.75 7.75 5.15
CA ARG A 82 0.46 8.01 5.92
C ARG A 82 0.08 8.40 7.36
N PRO A 83 0.82 7.96 8.39
CA PRO A 83 0.53 8.32 9.78
C PRO A 83 0.52 9.84 10.01
N SER A 84 1.27 10.61 9.21
CA SER A 84 1.31 12.09 9.23
C SER A 84 0.06 12.75 8.63
N ARG A 85 -0.74 12.00 7.88
CA ARG A 85 -1.96 12.45 7.21
C ARG A 85 -3.07 11.49 7.62
N ARG A 86 -3.39 11.40 8.91
CA ARG A 86 -4.65 10.77 9.33
C ARG A 86 -5.77 11.58 8.67
N PRO A 87 -6.57 11.03 7.75
CA PRO A 87 -7.88 11.61 7.54
C PRO A 87 -8.56 11.51 8.90
N GLN A 88 -9.04 12.65 9.39
CA GLN A 88 -9.97 12.67 10.52
C GLN A 88 -11.01 11.59 10.23
N GLN A 89 -10.96 10.50 10.98
CA GLN A 89 -11.92 9.42 10.88
C GLN A 89 -13.29 10.08 11.07
N PRO A 90 -14.19 10.09 10.08
CA PRO A 90 -15.51 10.64 10.30
C PRO A 90 -16.16 9.78 11.39
N ARG A 91 -16.59 10.49 12.44
CA ARG A 91 -17.21 9.95 13.64
C ARG A 91 -18.55 9.28 13.32
#